data_AF-A0A1B9DTD0-F1
#
_entry.id   AF-A0A1B9DTD0-F1
#
_cell.length_a   1.000
_cell.length_b   1.000
_cell.length_c   1.000
_cell.angle_alpha   90.00
_cell.angle_beta   90.00
_cell.angle_gamma   90.00
#
_symmetry.space_group_name_H-M   'P 1'
#
loop_
_entity.id
_entity.type
_entity.pdbx_description
1 polymer ?
#
loop_
_entity_poly.entity_id
_entity_poly.type
_entity_poly.pdbx_seq_one_letter_code
_entity_poly.pdbx_strand_id
1 'polypeptide(L)'
;MSQDELLILIYRKDEKAFTHLYDMYAKSLFAVISTLIKNTEEAEDVLQEVFVKIWKNLDSYNENKGRFYTWILNIARNTSIDRLRSKNFNNSQKNLSTDNFVNLLEDSNKLVNKVDGIGMEEFIKRLKPKCIQIIDLLFFKGYTQQEAADELEIPLGTVKTHNRNCINDLRNYLKV
;
A
#
# COMPACT_ATOMS: atom_id res chain seq x y z
N MET A 1 8.87 25.09 6.86
CA MET A 1 8.43 25.01 5.46
C MET A 1 7.15 24.20 5.43
N SER A 2 6.08 24.78 4.89
CA SER A 2 4.81 24.07 4.73
C SER A 2 4.90 23.06 3.55
N GLN A 3 3.96 22.10 3.48
CA GLN A 3 3.92 21.14 2.37
C GLN A 3 3.75 21.86 1.02
N ASP A 4 2.96 22.94 0.98
CA ASP A 4 2.66 23.67 -0.26
C ASP A 4 3.87 24.47 -0.75
N GLU A 5 4.60 25.11 0.18
CA GLU A 5 5.89 25.76 -0.12
C GLU A 5 6.90 24.74 -0.67
N LEU A 6 6.94 23.56 -0.07
CA LEU A 6 7.84 22.48 -0.48
C LEU A 6 7.50 21.98 -1.88
N LEU A 7 6.22 21.80 -2.20
CA LEU A 7 5.78 21.34 -3.52
C LEU A 7 6.15 22.34 -4.63
N ILE A 8 6.01 23.65 -4.39
CA ILE A 8 6.41 24.69 -5.36
C ILE A 8 7.89 24.57 -5.72
N LEU A 9 8.76 24.35 -4.72
CA LEU A 9 10.21 24.20 -4.94
C LEU A 9 10.53 22.88 -5.65
N ILE A 10 9.84 21.79 -5.28
CA ILE A 10 10.00 20.49 -5.92
C ILE A 10 9.58 20.52 -7.40
N TYR A 11 8.52 21.24 -7.75
CA TYR A 11 8.13 21.43 -9.16
C TYR A 11 9.19 22.17 -9.98
N ARG A 12 9.99 23.03 -9.34
CA ARG A 12 11.14 23.70 -9.96
C ARG A 12 12.39 22.81 -10.01
N LYS A 13 12.26 21.52 -9.68
CA LYS A 13 13.34 20.54 -9.60
C LYS A 13 14.46 21.00 -8.66
N ASP A 14 14.10 21.64 -7.55
CA ASP A 14 15.06 21.95 -6.48
C ASP A 14 15.44 20.67 -5.72
N GLU A 15 16.73 20.32 -5.76
CA GLU A 15 17.26 19.11 -5.14
C GLU A 15 17.17 19.15 -3.60
N LYS A 16 17.38 20.32 -2.98
CA LYS A 16 17.33 20.45 -1.51
C LYS A 16 15.90 20.29 -1.01
N ALA A 17 14.93 20.83 -1.74
CA ALA A 17 13.52 20.61 -1.47
C ALA A 17 13.18 19.11 -1.57
N PHE A 18 13.75 18.40 -2.54
CA PHE A 18 13.55 16.96 -2.66
C PHE A 18 14.20 16.16 -1.52
N THR A 19 15.36 16.58 -1.02
CA THR A 19 15.96 15.99 0.20
C THR A 19 15.02 16.17 1.40
N HIS A 20 14.44 17.35 1.58
CA HIS A 20 13.46 17.56 2.66
C HIS A 20 12.21 16.69 2.49
N LEU A 21 11.75 16.46 1.26
CA LEU A 21 10.68 15.52 0.98
C LEU A 21 11.05 14.10 1.44
N TYR A 22 12.27 13.68 1.14
CA TYR A 22 12.79 12.38 1.57
C TYR A 22 12.76 12.26 3.09
N ASP A 23 13.32 13.23 3.80
CA ASP A 23 13.37 13.23 5.27
C ASP A 23 11.97 13.15 5.90
N MET A 24 10.98 13.81 5.30
CA MET A 24 9.60 13.83 5.79
C MET A 24 8.87 12.49 5.59
N TYR A 25 9.06 11.82 4.44
CA TYR A 25 8.19 10.70 4.04
C TYR A 25 8.91 9.35 3.96
N ALA A 26 10.24 9.30 3.96
CA ALA A 26 10.97 8.04 3.80
C ALA A 26 10.57 7.00 4.85
N LYS A 27 10.47 7.39 6.12
CA LYS A 27 10.09 6.47 7.20
C LYS A 27 8.69 5.89 7.04
N SER A 28 7.71 6.70 6.66
CA SER A 28 6.32 6.24 6.50
C SER A 28 6.14 5.40 5.24
N LEU A 29 6.78 5.79 4.14
CA LEU A 29 6.79 4.99 2.91
C LEU A 29 7.51 3.65 3.13
N PHE A 30 8.63 3.65 3.84
CA PHE A 30 9.36 2.42 4.18
C PHE A 30 8.48 1.47 5.00
N ALA A 31 7.79 1.95 6.03
CA ALA A 31 6.88 1.13 6.82
C ALA A 31 5.78 0.48 5.96
N VAL A 32 5.24 1.21 4.98
CA VAL A 32 4.26 0.67 4.02
C VAL A 32 4.89 -0.38 3.12
N ILE A 33 6.07 -0.11 2.56
CA ILE A 33 6.79 -1.06 1.71
C ILE A 33 7.08 -2.35 2.49
N SER A 34 7.51 -2.25 3.75
CA SER A 34 7.81 -3.40 4.62
C SER A 34 6.60 -4.26 4.98
N THR A 35 5.37 -3.75 4.79
CA THR A 35 4.16 -4.59 4.93
C THR A 35 4.11 -5.65 3.82
N LEU A 36 4.61 -5.32 2.64
CA LEU A 36 4.61 -6.13 1.42
C LEU A 36 5.94 -6.87 1.20
N ILE A 37 7.07 -6.20 1.45
CA ILE A 37 8.42 -6.70 1.21
C ILE A 37 9.10 -6.95 2.56
N LYS A 38 9.28 -8.22 2.93
CA LYS A 38 9.82 -8.61 4.25
C LYS A 38 11.33 -8.50 4.36
N ASN A 39 12.05 -8.59 3.23
CA ASN A 39 13.49 -8.40 3.24
C ASN A 39 13.80 -6.90 3.32
N THR A 40 14.55 -6.50 4.35
CA THR A 40 14.88 -5.09 4.63
C THR A 40 15.65 -4.44 3.48
N GLU A 41 16.68 -5.09 2.95
CA GLU A 41 17.50 -4.56 1.85
C GLU A 41 16.66 -4.36 0.58
N GLU A 42 15.81 -5.34 0.24
CA GLU A 42 14.88 -5.21 -0.89
C GLU A 42 13.88 -4.07 -0.68
N ALA A 43 13.41 -3.86 0.57
CA ALA A 43 12.51 -2.77 0.90
C ALA A 43 13.20 -1.40 0.78
N GLU A 44 14.49 -1.30 1.15
CA GLU A 44 15.30 -0.08 0.97
C GLU A 44 15.52 0.24 -0.51
N ASP A 45 15.83 -0.77 -1.33
CA ASP A 45 15.95 -0.61 -2.79
C ASP A 45 14.64 -0.11 -3.41
N VAL A 46 13.51 -0.68 -2.98
CA VAL A 46 12.19 -0.24 -3.45
C VAL A 46 11.89 1.18 -2.99
N LEU A 47 12.26 1.56 -1.77
CA LEU A 47 12.12 2.93 -1.29
C LEU A 47 12.88 3.92 -2.18
N GLN A 48 14.13 3.59 -2.56
CA GLN A 48 14.91 4.42 -3.47
C GLN A 48 14.22 4.55 -4.84
N GLU A 49 13.76 3.43 -5.41
CA GLU A 49 13.03 3.41 -6.68
C GLU A 49 11.75 4.27 -6.62
N VAL A 50 11.05 4.26 -5.49
CA VAL A 50 9.86 5.07 -5.24
C VAL A 50 10.19 6.56 -5.28
N PHE A 51 11.25 7.02 -4.63
CA PHE A 51 11.65 8.42 -4.69
C PHE A 51 12.07 8.83 -6.11
N VAL A 52 12.77 7.97 -6.84
CA VAL A 52 13.08 8.23 -8.26
C VAL A 52 11.80 8.37 -9.09
N LYS A 53 10.81 7.50 -8.87
CA LYS A 53 9.50 7.57 -9.55
C LYS A 53 8.72 8.82 -9.16
N ILE A 54 8.75 9.22 -7.89
CA ILE A 54 8.15 10.48 -7.42
C ILE A 54 8.76 11.62 -8.22
N TRP A 55 10.09 11.79 -8.20
CA TRP A 55 10.79 12.87 -8.90
C TRP A 55 10.45 12.97 -10.39
N LYS A 56 10.44 11.82 -11.08
CA LYS A 56 10.13 11.73 -12.51
C LYS A 56 8.67 12.06 -12.84
N ASN A 57 7.74 11.77 -11.93
CA ASN A 57 6.30 11.90 -12.18
C ASN A 57 5.66 13.08 -11.43
N LEU A 58 6.43 13.96 -10.81
CA LEU A 58 5.91 15.12 -10.07
C LEU A 58 4.89 15.92 -10.87
N ASP A 59 5.14 16.13 -12.16
CA ASP A 59 4.28 16.92 -13.06
C ASP A 59 2.90 16.28 -13.30
N SER A 60 2.72 15.00 -12.91
CA SER A 60 1.44 14.31 -12.95
C SER A 60 0.59 14.45 -11.68
N TYR A 61 1.17 14.96 -10.59
CA TYR A 61 0.42 15.21 -9.36
C TYR A 61 -0.59 16.34 -9.57
N ASN A 62 -1.81 16.13 -9.09
CA ASN A 62 -2.87 17.12 -9.15
C ASN A 62 -3.61 17.14 -7.81
N GLU A 63 -3.50 18.27 -7.10
CA GLU A 63 -4.13 18.50 -5.80
C GLU A 63 -5.65 18.33 -5.80
N ASN A 64 -6.31 18.60 -6.94
CA ASN A 64 -7.76 18.40 -7.08
C ASN A 64 -8.17 16.93 -7.12
N LYS A 65 -7.22 16.01 -7.40
CA LYS A 65 -7.47 14.56 -7.45
C LYS A 65 -7.19 13.86 -6.12
N GLY A 66 -6.54 14.53 -5.17
CA GLY A 66 -6.25 13.98 -3.85
C GLY A 66 -5.02 14.60 -3.21
N ARG A 67 -4.80 14.25 -1.94
CA ARG A 67 -3.65 14.73 -1.16
C ARG A 67 -2.33 14.18 -1.70
N PHE A 68 -1.27 14.99 -1.66
CA PHE A 68 0.08 14.59 -2.08
C PHE A 68 0.57 13.30 -1.41
N TYR A 69 0.36 13.19 -0.09
CA TYR A 69 0.74 11.98 0.66
C TYR A 69 0.08 10.71 0.09
N THR A 70 -1.20 10.79 -0.28
CA THR A 70 -1.92 9.66 -0.90
C THR A 70 -1.35 9.31 -2.26
N TRP A 71 -0.93 10.30 -3.05
CA TRP A 71 -0.31 10.09 -4.35
C TRP A 71 1.04 9.37 -4.24
N ILE A 72 1.94 9.82 -3.36
CA ILE A 72 3.24 9.14 -3.15
C ILE A 72 3.08 7.74 -2.53
N LEU A 73 2.08 7.55 -1.66
CA LEU A 73 1.76 6.24 -1.07
C LEU A 73 1.32 5.23 -2.16
N ASN A 74 0.56 5.69 -3.15
CA ASN A 74 0.16 4.84 -4.28
C ASN A 74 1.38 4.45 -5.15
N ILE A 75 2.33 5.36 -5.36
CA ILE A 75 3.59 5.05 -6.07
C ILE A 75 4.38 3.99 -5.29
N ALA A 76 4.48 4.14 -3.97
CA ALA A 76 5.16 3.19 -3.11
C ALA A 76 4.55 1.79 -3.22
N ARG A 77 3.23 1.70 -3.00
CA ARG A 77 2.49 0.44 -3.08
C ARG A 77 2.63 -0.22 -4.45
N ASN A 78 2.44 0.52 -5.53
CA ASN A 78 2.52 -0.04 -6.89
C ASN A 78 3.93 -0.56 -7.17
N THR A 79 4.96 0.19 -6.78
CA THR A 79 6.36 -0.24 -6.93
C THR A 79 6.67 -1.49 -6.13
N SER A 80 6.15 -1.62 -4.90
CA SER A 80 6.29 -2.85 -4.12
C SER A 80 5.61 -4.04 -4.79
N ILE A 81 4.40 -3.86 -5.33
CA ILE A 81 3.68 -4.91 -6.05
C ILE A 81 4.44 -5.33 -7.31
N ASP A 82 4.95 -4.37 -8.07
CA ASP A 82 5.75 -4.65 -9.27
C ASP A 82 7.01 -5.46 -8.92
N ARG A 83 7.68 -5.13 -7.80
CA ARG A 83 8.83 -5.89 -7.28
C ARG A 83 8.44 -7.31 -6.86
N LEU A 84 7.31 -7.49 -6.17
CA LEU A 84 6.82 -8.83 -5.82
C LEU A 84 6.47 -9.64 -7.05
N ARG A 85 5.88 -9.02 -8.09
CA ARG A 85 5.55 -9.70 -9.34
C ARG A 85 6.78 -10.10 -10.13
N SER A 86 7.81 -9.25 -10.21
CA SER A 86 9.05 -9.63 -10.89
C SER A 86 9.76 -10.78 -10.16
N LYS A 87 9.75 -10.75 -8.82
CA LYS A 87 10.25 -11.85 -7.98
C LYS A 87 9.41 -13.12 -8.16
N ASN A 88 8.09 -13.03 -8.16
CA ASN A 88 7.20 -14.17 -8.36
C ASN A 88 7.30 -14.71 -9.79
N PHE A 89 7.51 -13.89 -10.81
CA PHE A 89 7.79 -14.34 -12.17
C PHE A 89 9.11 -15.15 -12.20
N ASN A 90 10.14 -14.67 -11.51
CA ASN A 90 11.42 -15.38 -11.37
C ASN A 90 11.28 -16.66 -10.50
N ASN A 91 10.46 -16.63 -9.46
CA ASN A 91 10.15 -17.76 -8.58
C ASN A 91 9.05 -18.69 -9.12
N SER A 92 8.32 -18.33 -10.17
CA SER A 92 7.37 -19.25 -10.84
C SER A 92 8.14 -20.36 -11.56
N GLN A 93 9.45 -20.20 -11.73
CA GLN A 93 10.38 -21.27 -12.11
C GLN A 93 10.84 -22.14 -10.91
N LYS A 94 10.52 -21.75 -9.67
CA LYS A 94 10.88 -22.41 -8.40
C LYS A 94 9.77 -22.18 -7.36
N ASN A 95 8.71 -23.00 -7.43
CA ASN A 95 7.57 -23.09 -6.50
C ASN A 95 7.83 -22.54 -5.08
N LEU A 96 6.87 -21.80 -4.49
CA LEU A 96 6.48 -21.94 -3.07
C LEU A 96 5.30 -21.02 -2.64
N SER A 97 4.29 -21.69 -2.08
CA SER A 97 3.47 -21.48 -0.88
C SER A 97 3.16 -20.10 -0.30
N THR A 98 1.87 -19.91 -0.02
CA THR A 98 1.20 -18.75 0.57
C THR A 98 0.79 -19.01 2.03
N ASP A 99 1.45 -18.33 2.98
CA ASP A 99 0.95 -18.19 4.36
C ASP A 99 1.46 -16.86 4.94
N ASN A 100 0.67 -15.78 4.83
CA ASN A 100 1.12 -14.43 5.24
C ASN A 100 0.07 -13.61 6.01
N PHE A 101 -1.24 -13.87 5.83
CA PHE A 101 -2.28 -13.01 6.41
C PHE A 101 -2.45 -13.21 7.93
N VAL A 102 -2.33 -14.44 8.41
CA VAL A 102 -2.51 -14.77 9.84
C VAL A 102 -1.43 -14.10 10.70
N ASN A 103 -0.18 -14.10 10.23
CA ASN A 103 0.94 -13.48 10.95
C ASN A 103 0.85 -11.94 10.98
N LEU A 104 0.23 -11.32 9.97
CA LEU A 104 0.09 -9.86 9.89
C LEU A 104 -1.00 -9.33 10.84
N LEU A 105 -2.06 -10.11 11.08
CA LEU A 105 -3.02 -9.83 12.15
C LEU A 105 -2.35 -9.95 13.53
N GLU A 106 -1.49 -10.94 13.71
CA GLU A 106 -0.76 -11.17 14.95
C GLU A 106 0.29 -10.07 15.25
N ASP A 107 0.98 -9.55 14.21
CA ASP A 107 1.88 -8.40 14.35
C ASP A 107 1.14 -7.05 14.39
N SER A 108 -0.05 -6.96 13.79
CA SER A 108 -0.92 -5.78 13.97
C SER A 108 -1.33 -5.61 15.43
N ASN A 109 -1.49 -6.69 16.19
CA ASN A 109 -1.70 -6.64 17.64
C ASN A 109 -0.54 -5.98 18.41
N LYS A 110 0.67 -5.91 17.84
CA LYS A 110 1.80 -5.16 18.43
C LYS A 110 1.82 -3.69 18.00
N LEU A 111 1.40 -3.36 16.78
CA LEU A 111 1.31 -1.98 16.26
C LEU A 111 0.08 -1.21 16.76
N VAL A 112 -1.02 -1.91 17.04
CA VAL A 112 -2.28 -1.39 17.60
C VAL A 112 -2.10 -0.85 19.03
N ASN A 113 -1.04 -1.23 19.73
CA ASN A 113 -0.73 -0.72 21.07
C ASN A 113 -0.30 0.76 21.12
N LYS A 114 -0.17 1.46 19.98
CA LYS A 114 0.25 2.87 19.95
C LYS A 114 -0.75 3.83 19.32
N VAL A 115 -1.86 3.34 18.78
CA VAL A 115 -2.96 4.16 18.24
C VAL A 115 -4.27 3.52 18.69
N ASP A 116 -4.87 4.04 19.77
CA ASP A 116 -6.21 3.75 20.30
C ASP A 116 -6.80 2.40 19.83
N GLY A 117 -6.26 1.30 20.35
CA GLY A 117 -6.62 -0.08 19.98
C GLY A 117 -7.99 -0.55 20.46
N ILE A 118 -8.82 0.33 21.02
CA ILE A 118 -10.14 -0.02 21.52
C ILE A 118 -11.14 0.11 20.38
N GLY A 119 -11.16 -0.88 19.48
CA GLY A 119 -12.22 -1.00 18.46
C GLY A 119 -11.79 -1.59 17.13
N MET A 120 -10.49 -1.57 16.79
CA MET A 120 -10.00 -2.07 15.49
C MET A 120 -10.09 -3.61 15.39
N GLU A 121 -9.87 -4.31 16.50
CA GLU A 121 -9.91 -5.78 16.55
C GLU A 121 -11.35 -6.33 16.48
N GLU A 122 -12.29 -5.67 17.16
CA GLU A 122 -13.73 -5.99 17.06
C GLU A 122 -14.28 -5.63 15.66
N PHE A 123 -13.71 -4.60 15.03
CA PHE A 123 -14.04 -4.16 13.69
C PHE A 123 -13.60 -5.14 12.60
N ILE A 124 -12.36 -5.65 12.67
CA ILE A 124 -11.89 -6.71 11.75
C ILE A 124 -12.77 -7.95 11.87
N LYS A 125 -13.23 -8.30 13.09
CA LYS A 125 -14.18 -9.40 13.31
C LYS A 125 -15.56 -9.17 12.70
N ARG A 126 -15.99 -7.90 12.49
CA ARG A 126 -17.27 -7.53 11.87
C ARG A 126 -17.22 -7.45 10.34
N LEU A 127 -16.04 -7.36 9.74
CA LEU A 127 -15.91 -7.50 8.28
C LEU A 127 -16.28 -8.92 7.87
N LYS A 128 -17.13 -9.03 6.85
CA LYS A 128 -17.48 -10.34 6.27
C LYS A 128 -16.19 -11.07 5.85
N PRO A 129 -16.03 -12.37 6.09
CA PRO A 129 -14.80 -13.11 5.75
C PRO A 129 -14.35 -12.92 4.29
N LYS A 130 -15.32 -12.82 3.37
CA LYS A 130 -15.08 -12.58 1.94
C LYS A 130 -14.49 -11.18 1.65
N CYS A 131 -14.85 -10.18 2.47
CA CYS A 131 -14.21 -8.86 2.40
C CYS A 131 -12.76 -8.92 2.84
N ILE A 132 -12.48 -9.65 3.92
CA ILE A 132 -11.12 -9.81 4.43
C ILE A 132 -10.23 -10.47 3.37
N GLN A 133 -10.70 -11.56 2.74
CA GLN A 133 -9.96 -12.25 1.68
C GLN A 133 -9.67 -11.36 0.47
N ILE A 134 -10.67 -10.61 0.00
CA ILE A 134 -10.49 -9.70 -1.15
C ILE A 134 -9.55 -8.54 -0.79
N ILE A 135 -9.67 -7.99 0.42
CA ILE A 135 -8.76 -6.96 0.91
C ILE A 135 -7.33 -7.51 0.99
N ASP A 136 -7.13 -8.71 1.54
CA ASP A 136 -5.84 -9.38 1.64
C ASP A 136 -5.19 -9.55 0.26
N LEU A 137 -5.88 -10.21 -0.67
CA LEU A 137 -5.36 -10.47 -2.01
C LEU A 137 -4.99 -9.18 -2.74
N LEU A 138 -5.91 -8.22 -2.77
CA LEU A 138 -5.73 -7.00 -3.55
C LEU A 138 -4.73 -6.06 -2.89
N PHE A 139 -4.86 -5.78 -1.59
CA PHE A 139 -4.09 -4.72 -0.93
C PHE A 139 -2.76 -5.19 -0.36
N PHE A 140 -2.68 -6.45 0.09
CA PHE A 140 -1.53 -6.97 0.83
C PHE A 140 -0.73 -8.03 0.07
N LYS A 141 -1.36 -8.82 -0.79
CA LYS A 141 -0.64 -9.79 -1.63
C LYS A 141 -0.34 -9.29 -3.04
N GLY A 142 -0.85 -8.13 -3.41
CA GLY A 142 -0.56 -7.48 -4.70
C GLY A 142 -1.24 -8.11 -5.91
N TYR A 143 -2.30 -8.88 -5.70
CA TYR A 143 -3.06 -9.49 -6.78
C TYR A 143 -3.80 -8.40 -7.57
N THR A 144 -3.85 -8.53 -8.89
CA THR A 144 -4.82 -7.82 -9.73
C THR A 144 -6.23 -8.30 -9.40
N GLN A 145 -7.23 -7.54 -9.82
CA GLN A 145 -8.63 -7.99 -9.70
C GLN A 145 -8.90 -9.28 -10.48
N GLN A 146 -8.16 -9.54 -11.57
CA GLN A 146 -8.28 -10.77 -12.33
C GLN A 146 -7.62 -11.93 -11.59
N GLU A 147 -6.38 -11.77 -11.13
CA GLU A 147 -5.68 -12.81 -10.34
C GLU A 147 -6.47 -13.16 -9.07
N ALA A 148 -7.08 -12.19 -8.40
CA ALA A 148 -7.93 -12.45 -7.24
C ALA A 148 -9.26 -13.14 -7.62
N ALA A 149 -9.77 -12.93 -8.84
CA ALA A 149 -10.95 -13.62 -9.35
C ALA A 149 -10.62 -15.11 -9.61
N ASP A 150 -9.47 -15.35 -10.21
CA ASP A 150 -8.96 -16.68 -10.51
C ASP A 150 -8.64 -17.45 -9.21
N GLU A 151 -7.92 -16.83 -8.27
CA GLU A 151 -7.55 -17.41 -6.96
C GLU A 151 -8.76 -17.77 -6.09
N LEU A 152 -9.80 -16.93 -6.12
CA LEU A 152 -11.02 -17.14 -5.32
C LEU A 152 -12.11 -17.92 -6.06
N GLU A 153 -11.85 -18.32 -7.31
CA GLU A 153 -12.82 -18.99 -8.19
C GLU A 153 -14.18 -18.24 -8.28
N ILE A 154 -14.14 -16.91 -8.37
CA ILE A 154 -15.33 -16.07 -8.49
C ILE A 154 -15.24 -15.12 -9.70
N PRO A 155 -16.38 -14.72 -10.31
CA PRO A 155 -16.33 -13.80 -11.44
C PRO A 155 -15.63 -12.46 -11.11
N LEU A 156 -14.90 -11.91 -12.07
CA LEU A 156 -14.25 -10.58 -11.94
C LEU A 156 -15.23 -9.47 -11.50
N GLY A 157 -16.47 -9.51 -12.01
CA GLY A 157 -17.53 -8.59 -11.61
C GLY A 157 -17.87 -8.69 -10.11
N THR A 158 -17.81 -9.90 -9.55
CA THR A 158 -18.03 -10.19 -8.13
C THR A 158 -16.87 -9.67 -7.28
N VAL A 159 -15.63 -9.86 -7.71
CA VAL A 159 -14.44 -9.26 -7.05
C VAL A 159 -14.55 -7.73 -7.00
N LYS A 160 -14.86 -7.09 -8.14
CA LYS A 160 -15.02 -5.63 -8.22
C LYS A 160 -16.13 -5.11 -7.30
N THR A 161 -17.28 -5.80 -7.30
CA THR A 161 -18.43 -5.43 -6.47
C THR A 161 -18.12 -5.58 -4.99
N HIS A 162 -17.55 -6.71 -4.58
CA HIS A 162 -17.13 -6.92 -3.20
C HIS A 162 -16.09 -5.90 -2.77
N ASN A 163 -15.01 -5.70 -3.54
CA ASN A 163 -13.98 -4.71 -3.20
C ASN A 163 -14.59 -3.32 -2.96
N ARG A 164 -15.46 -2.87 -3.87
CA ARG A 164 -16.16 -1.58 -3.71
C ARG A 164 -16.98 -1.53 -2.42
N ASN A 165 -17.77 -2.56 -2.14
CA ASN A 165 -18.62 -2.63 -0.96
C ASN A 165 -17.79 -2.67 0.33
N CYS A 166 -16.75 -3.51 0.37
CA CYS A 166 -15.87 -3.63 1.53
C CYS A 166 -15.15 -2.29 1.81
N ILE A 167 -14.66 -1.59 0.78
CA ILE A 167 -14.03 -0.27 0.95
C ILE A 167 -15.04 0.79 1.41
N ASN A 168 -16.28 0.75 0.93
CA ASN A 168 -17.34 1.66 1.40
C ASN A 168 -17.72 1.38 2.86
N ASP A 169 -17.84 0.12 3.24
CA ASP A 169 -18.09 -0.27 4.63
C ASP A 169 -16.94 0.24 5.52
N LEU A 170 -15.68 -0.04 5.14
CA LEU A 170 -14.49 0.47 5.83
C LEU A 170 -14.54 2.00 6.00
N ARG A 171 -14.88 2.75 4.94
CA ARG A 171 -15.00 4.22 5.01
C ARG A 171 -16.10 4.68 5.93
N ASN A 172 -17.26 4.04 5.91
CA ASN A 172 -18.39 4.43 6.76
C ASN A 172 -18.07 4.24 8.24
N TYR A 173 -17.31 3.19 8.58
CA TYR A 173 -16.91 2.91 9.96
C TYR A 173 -15.71 3.75 10.42
N LEU A 174 -14.79 4.10 9.52
CA LEU A 174 -13.63 4.95 9.83
C LEU A 174 -13.94 6.46 9.85
N LYS A 175 -15.16 6.86 9.47
CA LYS A 175 -15.66 8.22 9.72
C LYS A 175 -15.90 8.42 11.22
N VAL A 176 -14.80 8.68 11.93
CA VAL A 176 -14.79 9.57 13.09
C VAL A 176 -14.80 11.01 12.57
#